data_AF-A0A5D3WL56-F1
#
_entry.id   AF-A0A5D3WL56-F1
#
_cell.length_a   1.000
_cell.length_b   1.000
_cell.length_c   1.000
_cell.angle_alpha   90.00
_cell.angle_beta   90.00
_cell.angle_gamma   90.00
#
_symmetry.space_group_name_H-M   'P 1'
#
loop_
_entity.id
_entity.type
_entity.pdbx_description
1 polymer ?
#
loop_
_entity_poly.entity_id
_entity_poly.type
_entity_poly.pdbx_seq_one_letter_code
_entity_poly.pdbx_strand_id
1 'polypeptide(L)' 'MTERDFRQLCAKTPVGTPLLFSNRDIQVRGTFLGCDKDTILIEVNGYVSFWPREVCDLRSTDYPVPSYS' A
#
# COMPACT_ATOMS: atom_id res chain seq x y z
N MET A 1 -5.78 9.74 2.63
CA MET A 1 -4.37 10.13 2.88
C MET A 1 -4.04 11.54 2.35
N THR A 2 -3.14 12.29 3.01
CA THR A 2 -2.68 13.61 2.52
C THR A 2 -1.69 13.49 1.36
N GLU A 3 -1.54 14.54 0.54
CA GLU A 3 -0.58 14.53 -0.59
C GLU A 3 0.87 14.32 -0.13
N ARG A 4 1.23 14.89 1.02
CA ARG A 4 2.57 14.74 1.60
C ARG A 4 2.87 13.29 1.96
N ASP A 5 1.92 12.61 2.59
CA ASP A 5 2.05 11.21 2.99
C ASP A 5 2.13 10.30 1.77
N PHE A 6 1.33 10.60 0.74
CA PHE A 6 1.39 9.88 -0.54
C PHE A 6 2.77 10.01 -1.18
N ARG A 7 3.30 11.22 -1.32
CA ARG A 7 4.66 11.43 -1.86
C ARG A 7 5.73 10.72 -1.04
N GLN A 8 5.60 10.70 0.28
CA GLN A 8 6.54 9.97 1.15
C GLN A 8 6.46 8.46 0.94
N LEU A 9 5.26 7.89 0.83
CA LEU A 9 5.07 6.48 0.52
C LEU A 9 5.77 6.13 -0.81
N CYS A 10 5.45 6.86 -1.87
CA CYS A 10 5.97 6.59 -3.20
C CYS A 10 7.50 6.74 -3.30
N ALA A 11 8.10 7.62 -2.49
CA ALA A 11 9.54 7.85 -2.50
C ALA A 11 10.31 6.89 -1.58
N LYS A 12 9.71 6.42 -0.48
CA LYS A 12 10.40 5.65 0.56
C LYS A 12 10.07 4.16 0.55
N THR A 13 8.92 3.76 0.03
CA THR A 13 8.51 2.37 0.00
C THR A 13 9.10 1.68 -1.22
N PRO A 14 9.96 0.66 -1.04
CA PRO A 14 10.46 -0.11 -2.16
C PRO A 14 9.35 -0.97 -2.78
N VAL A 15 9.43 -1.15 -4.10
CA VAL A 15 8.58 -2.10 -4.83
C VAL A 15 8.79 -3.50 -4.26
N GLY A 16 7.70 -4.24 -4.05
CA GLY A 16 7.72 -5.55 -3.39
C GLY A 16 7.41 -5.50 -1.89
N THR A 17 7.27 -4.32 -1.29
CA THR A 17 6.95 -4.20 0.14
C THR A 17 5.51 -4.65 0.41
N PRO A 18 5.27 -5.63 1.30
CA PRO A 18 3.94 -5.99 1.71
C PRO A 18 3.35 -4.87 2.57
N LEU A 19 2.20 -4.34 2.17
CA LEU A 19 1.49 -3.27 2.86
C LEU A 19 0.04 -3.68 3.14
N LEU A 20 -0.51 -3.12 4.22
CA LEU A 20 -1.93 -3.22 4.54
C LEU A 20 -2.61 -1.91 4.13
N PHE A 21 -3.48 -2.01 3.13
CA PHE A 21 -4.26 -0.89 2.63
C PHE A 21 -5.65 -0.94 3.25
N SER A 22 -6.07 0.16 3.88
CA SER A 22 -7.42 0.31 4.42
C SER A 22 -8.18 1.33 3.60
N ASN A 23 -9.39 0.99 3.18
CA ASN A 23 -10.36 1.93 2.61
C ASN A 23 -11.66 1.78 3.37
N ARG A 24 -11.96 2.77 4.22
CA ARG A 24 -13.11 2.77 5.14
C ARG A 24 -13.14 1.46 5.96
N ASP A 25 -13.99 0.52 5.56
CA ASP A 25 -14.23 -0.75 6.26
C ASP A 25 -13.50 -1.95 5.63
N ILE A 26 -12.85 -1.75 4.49
CA ILE A 26 -12.19 -2.80 3.73
C ILE A 26 -10.68 -2.72 3.98
N GLN A 27 -10.11 -3.79 4.54
CA GLN A 27 -8.66 -3.96 4.66
C GLN A 27 -8.18 -4.99 3.63
N VAL A 28 -7.22 -4.59 2.83
CA VAL A 28 -6.60 -5.44 1.81
C VAL A 28 -5.12 -5.50 2.04
N ARG A 29 -4.59 -6.72 2.14
CA ARG A 29 -3.16 -6.97 2.12
C ARG A 29 -2.72 -7.06 0.67
N GLY A 30 -1.75 -6.24 0.29
CA GLY A 30 -1.19 -6.24 -1.05
C GLY A 30 0.30 -5.94 -1.05
N THR A 31 0.95 -6.26 -2.15
CA THR A 31 2.35 -5.93 -2.40
C THR A 31 2.40 -4.57 -3.08
N PHE A 32 3.17 -3.63 -2.54
CA PHE A 32 3.36 -2.32 -3.17
C PHE A 32 4.11 -2.46 -4.49
N LEU A 33 3.51 -2.00 -5.58
CA LEU A 33 4.12 -2.02 -6.91
C LEU A 33 4.65 -0.64 -7.33
N GLY A 34 4.13 0.43 -6.73
CA GLY A 34 4.52 1.80 -7.04
C GLY A 34 3.36 2.77 -6.90
N CYS A 35 3.55 3.97 -7.45
CA CYS A 35 2.53 4.99 -7.52
C CYS A 35 2.46 5.55 -8.94
N ASP A 36 1.25 5.87 -9.40
CA ASP A 36 1.02 6.61 -10.63
C ASP A 36 0.10 7.79 -10.34
N LYS A 37 0.55 9.02 -10.63
CA LYS A 37 -0.18 10.27 -10.35
C LYS A 37 -0.71 10.37 -8.91
N ASP A 38 -1.95 9.98 -8.68
CA ASP A 38 -2.68 10.02 -7.40
C ASP A 38 -3.18 8.64 -6.94
N THR A 39 -2.73 7.57 -7.61
CA THR A 39 -3.06 6.18 -7.28
C THR A 39 -1.84 5.39 -6.84
N ILE A 40 -2.07 4.50 -5.89
CA ILE A 40 -1.12 3.49 -5.44
C ILE A 40 -1.40 2.23 -6.24
N LEU A 41 -0.36 1.66 -6.85
CA LEU A 41 -0.43 0.36 -7.48
C LEU A 41 -0.06 -0.71 -6.46
N ILE A 42 -0.92 -1.70 -6.31
CA ILE A 42 -0.70 -2.82 -5.41
C ILE A 42 -1.02 -4.12 -6.12
N GLU A 43 -0.32 -5.19 -5.78
CA GLU A 43 -0.66 -6.54 -6.20
C GLU A 43 -1.41 -7.25 -5.09
N VAL A 44 -2.56 -7.85 -5.42
CA VAL A 44 -3.37 -8.64 -4.49
C VAL A 44 -3.70 -9.95 -5.19
N ASN A 45 -3.26 -11.07 -4.62
CA ASN A 45 -3.49 -12.41 -5.17
C ASN A 45 -3.07 -12.55 -6.65
N GLY A 46 -1.99 -11.87 -7.07
CA GLY A 46 -1.49 -11.89 -8.46
C GLY A 46 -2.22 -10.94 -9.42
N TYR A 47 -3.14 -10.11 -8.93
CA TYR A 47 -3.82 -9.07 -9.72
C TYR A 47 -3.37 -7.68 -9.29
N VAL A 48 -3.09 -6.83 -10.27
CA VAL A 48 -2.80 -5.41 -10.03
C VAL A 48 -4.09 -4.65 -9.74
N SER A 49 -4.09 -3.94 -8.63
CA SER A 49 -5.20 -3.12 -8.16
C SER A 49 -4.75 -1.67 -8.00
N PHE A 50 -5.61 -0.74 -8.36
CA PHE A 50 -5.36 0.70 -8.31
C PHE A 50 -6.13 1.32 -7.16
N TRP A 51 -5.41 1.95 -6.24
CA TRP A 51 -5.98 2.49 -5.02
C TRP A 51 -5.83 4.01 -5.00
N PRO A 52 -6.92 4.78 -5.13
CA PRO A 52 -6.86 6.23 -5.08
C PRO A 52 -6.41 6.73 -3.71
N ARG A 53 -5.52 7.72 -3.66
CA ARG A 53 -5.00 8.28 -2.40
C ARG A 53 -6.08 8.82 -1.46
N GLU A 54 -7.18 9.29 -2.04
CA GLU A 54 -8.28 9.95 -1.33
C GLU A 54 -9.05 8.96 -0.44
N VAL A 55 -9.12 7.70 -0.86
CA VAL A 55 -9.85 6.64 -0.17
C VAL A 55 -8.94 5.72 0.64
N CYS A 56 -7.63 5.84 0.47
CA CYS A 56 -6.65 5.10 1.25
C CYS A 56 -6.35 5.78 2.59
N ASP A 57 -6.59 5.06 3.67
CA ASP A 57 -5.89 5.23 4.94
C ASP A 57 -4.80 4.17 5.03
N LEU A 58 -3.57 4.62 4.90
CA LEU A 58 -2.40 3.75 4.86
C LEU A 58 -1.87 3.63 6.29
N ARG A 59 -2.13 2.50 6.92
CA ARG A 59 -1.43 2.12 8.14
C ARG A 59 -0.23 1.30 7.72
N SER A 60 0.95 1.95 7.70
CA SER A 60 2.22 1.25 7.76
C SER A 60 2.22 0.47 9.07
N THR A 61 1.75 -0.76 8.98
CA THR A 61 1.98 -1.73 10.03
C THR A 61 3.25 -2.40 9.58
N ASP A 62 4.36 -2.15 10.29
CA ASP A 62 5.52 -3.03 10.30
C ASP A 62 5.02 -4.39 10.81
N TYR A 63 4.29 -5.12 9.98
CA TYR A 63 3.79 -6.42 10.34
C TYR A 63 5.01 -7.35 10.22
N PRO A 64 5.48 -7.95 11.33
CA PRO A 64 6.63 -8.81 11.29
C PRO A 64 6.35 -9.91 10.27
N VAL A 65 7.29 -10.08 9.33
CA VAL A 65 7.32 -11.23 8.45
C VAL A 65 7.22 -12.47 9.35
N PRO A 66 6.26 -13.37 9.16
CA PRO A 66 6.20 -14.57 9.99
C PRO A 66 7.51 -15.34 9.77
N SER A 67 8.36 -15.33 10.79
CA SER A 67 9.57 -16.16 10.82
C SER A 67 9.08 -17.59 11.05
N TYR A 68 9.05 -18.39 10.00
CA TYR A 68 8.95 -19.83 10.17
C TYR A 68 10.34 -20.32 10.61
N SER A 69 10.42 -20.71 11.88
CA SER A 69 11.53 -21.43 12.51
C SER A 69 11.65 -22.85 12.01
#